data_AF-A0AAE3EBY1-F1
#
_entry.id   AF-A0AAE3EBY1-F1
#
_cell.length_a   1.000
_cell.length_b   1.000
_cell.length_c   1.000
_cell.angle_alpha   90.00
_cell.angle_beta   90.00
_cell.angle_gamma   90.00
#
_symmetry.space_group_name_H-M   'P 1'
#
loop_
_entity.id
_entity.type
_entity.pdbx_description
1 polymer ?
#
loop_
_entity_poly.entity_id
_entity_poly.type
_entity_poly.pdbx_seq_one_letter_code
_entity_poly.pdbx_strand_id
1 'polypeptide(L)'
;MGTLYLIRHGLPAFEGEKRCIGATDLPLSEEGREQMRRVRERLQHANIRRIYVSPMARTRESAQIISGGYIPVTEVPELQEIHMGCWENLTFSEIRERYPEDYEARGKNFADFKPEGGETFRECRRRAYLAYRRILTEADGNIAIVAHAGLNRALISLLEDRSLSEVMEIPQAYGSVYHWNIGPRLGAVITAAGCSSRMGSLKPLLPLGGESLLERECRTLFRAGARQITIVTGREAECIEEQLAGPGITFVHNAEYKTTGMLTSACMGFRATSSYLDGVYFLPADAPLFSLYTLRREAKEFSWADADLFRPVYQGEPGHPLLIRTSFFPVIYNYQGECGLRGICETYSDRLHEIPVPDPGIVLDADVPEDYERLVAYDRSENVPSRERCLELMEWRKLPEHLQAHCLAVADLAVQMASEYNRAGGHLDTALVEAGGLLHDLEKQQPFHAAAAADLLCQLGFAAVADTVRYHEHLPEKKTKEIDEAAIVYLADKFFLGTELCTLKARYEQRLAKYTGDREAEAAIRRKQETAEKMLQIYRDFLVKGAAEDRRKNPREETEKRSSENAKMEE
;
A
#
# COMPACT_ATOMS: atom_id res chain seq x y z
N MET A 1 1.36 0.24 -6.98
CA MET A 1 1.94 1.03 -8.10
C MET A 1 2.34 2.38 -7.56
N GLY A 2 3.44 2.93 -8.05
CA GLY A 2 3.95 4.19 -7.54
C GLY A 2 4.62 5.00 -8.64
N THR A 3 5.16 6.14 -8.26
CA THR A 3 5.99 6.99 -9.10
C THR A 3 7.40 6.95 -8.56
N LEU A 4 8.38 6.65 -9.41
CA LEU A 4 9.79 6.89 -9.12
C LEU A 4 10.10 8.34 -9.46
N TYR A 5 10.58 9.11 -8.49
CA TYR A 5 11.17 10.42 -8.69
C TYR A 5 12.70 10.31 -8.67
N LEU A 6 13.37 10.65 -9.77
CA LEU A 6 14.83 10.71 -9.82
C LEU A 6 15.29 12.16 -9.74
N ILE A 7 16.08 12.48 -8.73
CA ILE A 7 16.42 13.84 -8.33
C ILE A 7 17.93 14.00 -8.37
N ARG A 8 18.42 15.05 -9.03
CA ARG A 8 19.83 15.47 -8.88
C ARG A 8 19.98 16.28 -7.60
N HIS A 9 21.02 16.02 -6.83
CA HIS A 9 21.40 16.85 -5.68
C HIS A 9 21.47 18.35 -6.02
N GLY A 10 21.35 19.21 -5.00
CA GLY A 10 21.55 20.65 -5.12
C GLY A 10 23.00 21.02 -5.45
N LEU A 11 23.25 22.29 -5.78
CA LEU A 11 24.59 22.81 -6.06
C LEU A 11 25.59 22.49 -4.92
N PRO A 12 26.71 21.79 -5.17
CA PRO A 12 27.75 21.56 -4.17
C PRO A 12 28.50 22.86 -3.83
N ALA A 13 29.08 22.92 -2.64
CA ALA A 13 30.01 23.98 -2.25
C ALA A 13 31.38 23.73 -2.90
N PHE A 14 31.71 24.50 -3.93
CA PHE A 14 33.06 24.54 -4.51
C PHE A 14 33.54 25.98 -4.58
N GLU A 15 34.85 26.18 -4.38
CA GLU A 15 35.52 27.47 -4.51
C GLU A 15 36.10 27.62 -5.93
N GLY A 16 35.79 28.74 -6.60
CA GLY A 16 36.37 29.07 -7.91
C GLY A 16 35.69 28.37 -9.11
N GLU A 17 36.50 27.91 -10.07
CA GLU A 17 36.03 27.34 -11.33
C GLU A 17 35.38 25.96 -11.18
N LYS A 18 34.53 25.57 -12.15
CA LYS A 18 33.90 24.24 -12.18
C LYS A 18 34.95 23.14 -12.31
N ARG A 19 34.93 22.20 -11.37
CA ARG A 19 35.81 21.01 -11.32
C ARG A 19 35.08 19.74 -11.73
N CYS A 20 35.84 18.73 -12.11
CA CYS A 20 35.36 17.38 -12.31
C CYS A 20 35.12 16.74 -10.94
N ILE A 21 33.85 16.69 -10.53
CA ILE A 21 33.43 16.16 -9.23
C ILE A 21 32.69 14.84 -9.50
N GLY A 22 33.41 13.73 -9.36
CA GLY A 22 32.82 12.40 -9.34
C GLY A 22 32.65 11.95 -7.88
N ALA A 23 33.59 11.15 -7.40
CA ALA A 23 33.65 10.60 -6.04
C ALA A 23 34.16 11.59 -4.98
N THR A 24 34.64 12.77 -5.37
CA THR A 24 35.00 13.83 -4.41
C THR A 24 33.79 14.21 -3.55
N ASP A 25 33.88 14.07 -2.22
CA ASP A 25 32.77 14.31 -1.30
C ASP A 25 32.72 15.76 -0.81
N LEU A 26 31.63 16.45 -1.16
CA LEU A 26 31.43 17.87 -0.89
C LEU A 26 30.01 18.10 -0.34
N PRO A 27 29.82 19.04 0.61
CA PRO A 27 28.50 19.45 1.08
C PRO A 27 27.78 20.35 0.06
N LEU A 28 26.53 20.73 0.33
CA LEU A 28 25.82 21.73 -0.46
C LEU A 28 26.28 23.16 -0.17
N SER A 29 26.22 24.02 -1.18
CA SER A 29 26.24 25.47 -1.01
C SER A 29 24.89 25.96 -0.48
N GLU A 30 24.80 27.22 -0.04
CA GLU A 30 23.49 27.77 0.39
C GLU A 30 22.48 27.85 -0.75
N GLU A 31 22.94 28.16 -1.96
CA GLU A 31 22.10 28.08 -3.16
C GLU A 31 21.63 26.64 -3.40
N GLY A 32 22.50 25.65 -3.20
CA GLY A 32 22.15 24.24 -3.29
C GLY A 32 21.08 23.82 -2.28
N ARG A 33 21.15 24.31 -1.05
CA ARG A 33 20.10 24.10 -0.03
C ARG A 33 18.78 24.71 -0.47
N GLU A 34 18.81 25.92 -1.01
CA GLU A 34 17.62 26.61 -1.48
C GLU A 34 16.96 25.90 -2.68
N GLN A 35 17.75 25.39 -3.61
CA GLN A 35 17.26 24.53 -4.69
C GLN A 35 16.50 23.32 -4.12
N MET A 36 17.00 22.70 -3.05
CA MET A 36 16.36 21.53 -2.42
C MET A 36 15.10 21.87 -1.64
N ARG A 37 15.01 23.07 -1.05
CA ARG A 37 13.76 23.56 -0.44
C ARG A 37 12.66 23.70 -1.49
N ARG A 38 12.97 24.22 -2.69
CA ARG A 38 12.02 24.31 -3.81
C ARG A 38 11.60 22.94 -4.34
N VAL A 39 12.53 21.98 -4.41
CA VAL A 39 12.20 20.61 -4.79
C VAL A 39 11.26 19.97 -3.77
N ARG A 40 11.50 20.17 -2.47
CA ARG A 40 10.59 19.71 -1.40
C ARG A 40 9.19 20.27 -1.57
N GLU A 41 9.07 21.59 -1.78
CA GLU A 41 7.78 22.25 -2.00
C GLU A 41 7.05 21.67 -3.21
N ARG A 42 7.77 21.50 -4.33
CA ARG A 42 7.21 20.91 -5.56
C ARG A 42 6.70 19.47 -5.35
N LEU A 43 7.32 18.71 -4.45
CA LEU A 43 7.00 17.30 -4.19
C LEU A 43 6.11 17.10 -2.95
N GLN A 44 5.58 18.16 -2.33
CA GLN A 44 4.81 18.05 -1.08
C GLN A 44 3.56 17.17 -1.18
N HIS A 45 2.95 17.07 -2.36
CA HIS A 45 1.77 16.25 -2.63
C HIS A 45 2.11 14.93 -3.34
N ALA A 46 3.39 14.63 -3.53
CA ALA A 46 3.83 13.42 -4.22
C ALA A 46 3.73 12.17 -3.34
N ASN A 47 3.37 12.28 -2.05
CA ASN A 47 3.22 11.15 -1.13
C ASN A 47 4.40 10.15 -1.18
N ILE A 48 5.63 10.67 -1.22
CA ILE A 48 6.85 9.86 -1.29
C ILE A 48 6.99 9.08 0.02
N ARG A 49 6.96 7.75 -0.07
CA ARG A 49 7.05 6.82 1.06
C ARG A 49 8.49 6.56 1.51
N ARG A 50 9.47 6.67 0.60
CA ARG A 50 10.89 6.45 0.90
C ARG A 50 11.81 7.20 -0.07
N ILE A 51 12.94 7.68 0.46
CA ILE A 51 14.03 8.27 -0.32
C ILE A 51 15.24 7.34 -0.27
N TYR A 52 15.74 6.93 -1.42
CA TYR A 52 17.03 6.26 -1.57
C TYR A 52 18.07 7.27 -2.00
N VAL A 53 19.26 7.23 -1.40
CA VAL A 53 20.26 8.30 -1.58
C VAL A 53 21.65 7.72 -1.75
N SER A 54 22.47 8.36 -2.58
CA SER A 54 23.90 8.05 -2.55
C SER A 54 24.54 8.47 -1.21
N PRO A 55 25.58 7.77 -0.73
CA PRO A 55 26.23 8.08 0.55
C PRO A 55 26.98 9.43 0.58
N MET A 56 27.10 10.13 -0.55
CA MET A 56 27.84 11.40 -0.63
C MET A 56 27.13 12.53 0.14
N ALA A 57 27.89 13.41 0.80
CA ALA A 57 27.40 14.51 1.63
C ALA A 57 26.36 15.38 0.91
N ARG A 58 26.63 15.84 -0.31
CA ARG A 58 25.69 16.62 -1.14
C ARG A 58 24.35 15.92 -1.39
N THR A 59 24.34 14.60 -1.60
CA THR A 59 23.11 13.84 -1.84
C THR A 59 22.38 13.61 -0.52
N ARG A 60 23.09 13.28 0.56
CA ARG A 60 22.52 13.10 1.90
C ARG A 60 21.84 14.37 2.40
N GLU A 61 22.52 15.51 2.30
CA GLU A 61 21.97 16.81 2.69
C GLU A 61 20.75 17.19 1.84
N SER A 62 20.80 16.93 0.52
CA SER A 62 19.66 17.11 -0.38
C SER A 62 18.45 16.25 0.04
N ALA A 63 18.67 14.96 0.31
CA ALA A 63 17.64 14.03 0.74
C ALA A 63 17.07 14.41 2.11
N GLN A 64 17.90 14.88 3.05
CA GLN A 64 17.45 15.36 4.35
C GLN A 64 16.51 16.55 4.21
N ILE A 65 16.84 17.54 3.38
CA ILE A 65 15.96 18.69 3.11
C ILE A 65 14.62 18.24 2.54
N ILE A 66 14.64 17.35 1.53
CA ILE A 66 13.43 16.82 0.88
C ILE A 66 12.58 15.99 1.86
N SER A 67 13.22 15.16 2.68
CA SER A 67 12.54 14.28 3.64
C SER A 67 11.77 15.04 4.71
N GLY A 68 12.22 16.27 5.04
CA GLY A 68 11.71 17.04 6.15
C GLY A 68 11.82 16.37 7.52
N GLY A 69 12.57 15.27 7.64
CA GLY A 69 12.63 14.42 8.84
C GLY A 69 11.49 13.41 8.96
N TYR A 70 10.55 13.37 8.02
CA TYR A 70 9.36 12.51 8.08
C TYR A 70 9.42 11.32 7.12
N ILE A 71 10.15 11.47 6.00
CA ILE A 71 10.29 10.42 5.00
C ILE A 71 11.55 9.61 5.30
N PRO A 72 11.47 8.27 5.45
CA PRO A 72 12.65 7.42 5.63
C PRO A 72 13.67 7.60 4.50
N VAL A 73 14.94 7.75 4.87
CA VAL A 73 16.08 7.87 3.94
C VAL A 73 16.97 6.63 4.07
N THR A 74 17.27 5.98 2.95
CA THR A 74 18.13 4.79 2.90
C THR A 74 19.34 5.06 2.00
N GLU A 75 20.54 4.93 2.55
CA GLU A 75 21.78 5.04 1.78
C GLU A 75 21.98 3.81 0.89
N VAL A 76 22.35 4.05 -0.36
CA VAL A 76 22.61 3.01 -1.36
C VAL A 76 23.96 3.32 -2.02
N PRO A 77 25.05 2.61 -1.66
CA PRO A 77 26.39 2.84 -2.21
C PRO A 77 26.44 2.80 -3.74
N GLU A 78 25.63 1.94 -4.35
CA GLU A 78 25.54 1.79 -5.80
C GLU A 78 24.91 3.02 -6.51
N LEU A 79 24.44 4.04 -5.78
CA LEU A 79 23.98 5.31 -6.32
C LEU A 79 25.07 6.40 -6.37
N GLN A 80 26.32 6.11 -6.00
CA GLN A 80 27.42 7.08 -6.10
C GLN A 80 27.64 7.57 -7.53
N GLU A 81 28.11 8.81 -7.67
CA GLU A 81 28.46 9.39 -8.97
C GLU A 81 29.51 8.53 -9.68
N ILE A 82 29.58 8.66 -11.00
CA ILE A 82 30.64 8.05 -11.80
C ILE A 82 32.01 8.47 -11.27
N HIS A 83 32.87 7.48 -10.97
CA HIS A 83 34.22 7.75 -10.48
C HIS A 83 35.10 8.27 -11.61
N MET A 84 35.65 9.48 -11.46
CA MET A 84 36.45 10.11 -12.52
C MET A 84 37.96 9.86 -12.38
N GLY A 85 38.37 9.06 -11.40
CA GLY A 85 39.74 8.54 -11.30
C GLY A 85 40.77 9.65 -11.08
N CYS A 86 41.84 9.61 -11.87
CA CYS A 86 42.90 10.62 -11.86
C CYS A 86 42.44 12.04 -12.23
N TRP A 87 41.18 12.21 -12.67
CA TRP A 87 40.59 13.51 -13.01
C TRP A 87 39.80 14.15 -11.87
N GLU A 88 39.59 13.45 -10.76
CA GLU A 88 38.87 13.98 -9.60
C GLU A 88 39.45 15.31 -9.13
N ASN A 89 38.55 16.26 -8.86
CA ASN A 89 38.84 17.59 -8.36
C ASN A 89 39.74 18.47 -9.27
N LEU A 90 40.00 18.07 -10.53
CA LEU A 90 40.68 18.91 -11.51
C LEU A 90 39.67 19.77 -12.28
N THR A 91 40.08 20.97 -12.70
CA THR A 91 39.32 21.73 -13.70
C THR A 91 39.43 21.04 -15.07
N PHE A 92 38.46 21.26 -15.97
CA PHE A 92 38.56 20.70 -17.32
C PHE A 92 39.74 21.28 -18.12
N SER A 93 40.22 22.47 -17.77
CA SER A 93 41.45 23.05 -18.33
C SER A 93 42.68 22.25 -17.87
N GLU A 94 42.79 21.96 -16.57
CA GLU A 94 43.87 21.13 -16.02
C GLU A 94 43.85 19.71 -16.60
N ILE A 95 42.66 19.11 -16.80
CA ILE A 95 42.54 17.79 -17.43
C ILE A 95 43.07 17.83 -18.87
N ARG A 96 42.67 18.84 -19.65
CA ARG A 96 43.12 18.98 -21.04
C ARG A 96 44.62 19.20 -21.15
N GLU A 97 45.21 19.92 -20.20
CA GLU A 97 46.65 20.19 -20.17
C GLU A 97 47.45 18.96 -19.72
N ARG A 98 47.01 18.26 -18.67
CA ARG A 98 47.72 17.12 -18.09
C ARG A 98 47.50 15.81 -18.84
N TYR A 99 46.33 15.64 -19.45
CA TYR A 99 45.89 14.41 -20.13
C TYR A 99 45.25 14.70 -21.50
N PRO A 100 45.99 15.31 -22.45
CA PRO A 100 45.42 15.77 -23.73
C PRO A 100 44.87 14.63 -24.60
N GLU A 101 45.60 13.52 -24.70
CA GLU A 101 45.19 12.35 -25.50
C GLU A 101 43.92 11.69 -24.93
N ASP A 102 43.88 11.50 -23.62
CA ASP A 102 42.71 10.96 -22.90
C ASP A 102 41.50 11.88 -23.01
N TYR A 103 41.70 13.20 -22.93
CA TYR A 103 40.63 14.18 -23.11
C TYR A 103 40.01 14.08 -24.52
N GLU A 104 40.83 13.91 -25.56
CA GLU A 104 40.37 13.71 -26.93
C GLU A 104 39.68 12.34 -27.11
N ALA A 105 40.26 11.27 -26.56
CA ALA A 105 39.70 9.91 -26.60
C ALA A 105 38.32 9.85 -25.94
N ARG A 106 38.14 10.50 -24.79
CA ARG A 106 36.84 10.65 -24.13
C ARG A 106 35.80 11.31 -25.04
N GLY A 107 36.20 12.33 -25.80
CA GLY A 107 35.31 13.01 -26.74
C GLY A 107 34.82 12.10 -27.86
N LYS A 108 35.67 11.18 -28.34
CA LYS A 108 35.34 10.22 -29.40
C LYS A 108 34.55 9.00 -28.91
N ASN A 109 34.80 8.56 -27.68
CA ASN A 109 34.19 7.36 -27.10
C ASN A 109 33.69 7.60 -25.67
N PHE A 110 32.68 8.46 -25.52
CA PHE A 110 32.24 8.90 -24.21
C PHE A 110 31.66 7.78 -23.33
N ALA A 111 30.99 6.80 -23.95
CA ALA A 111 30.31 5.72 -23.24
C ALA A 111 31.28 4.73 -22.56
N ASP A 112 32.39 4.43 -23.25
CA ASP A 112 33.32 3.36 -22.88
C ASP A 112 34.71 3.87 -22.51
N PHE A 113 34.97 5.19 -22.57
CA PHE A 113 36.20 5.77 -22.05
C PHE A 113 36.25 5.67 -20.52
N LYS A 114 37.41 5.23 -20.00
CA LYS A 114 37.68 5.03 -18.58
C LYS A 114 38.90 5.87 -18.19
N PRO A 115 38.74 6.95 -17.40
CA PRO A 115 39.89 7.59 -16.77
C PRO A 115 40.66 6.58 -15.92
N GLU A 116 41.97 6.75 -15.78
CA GLU A 116 42.78 5.87 -14.93
C GLU A 116 42.24 5.86 -13.48
N GLY A 117 41.97 4.67 -12.94
CA GLY A 117 41.33 4.51 -11.62
C GLY A 117 39.85 4.94 -11.55
N GLY A 118 39.21 5.22 -12.69
CA GLY A 118 37.81 5.64 -12.82
C GLY A 118 36.83 4.52 -13.18
N GLU A 119 35.64 4.93 -13.60
CA GLU A 119 34.57 4.10 -14.16
C GLU A 119 34.18 4.60 -15.56
N THR A 120 33.77 3.68 -16.42
CA THR A 120 33.05 4.00 -17.67
C THR A 120 31.57 4.31 -17.40
N PHE A 121 30.89 4.99 -18.34
CA PHE A 121 29.44 5.15 -18.28
C PHE A 121 28.71 3.79 -18.34
N ARG A 122 29.26 2.80 -19.05
CA ARG A 122 28.70 1.45 -19.10
C ARG A 122 28.75 0.74 -17.75
N GLU A 123 29.88 0.81 -17.05
CA GLU A 123 30.04 0.27 -15.68
C GLU A 123 29.08 0.97 -14.71
N CYS A 124 29.01 2.31 -14.76
CA CYS A 124 28.08 3.11 -13.96
C CYS A 124 26.61 2.73 -14.25
N ARG A 125 26.22 2.60 -15.53
CA ARG A 125 24.86 2.19 -15.93
C ARG A 125 24.49 0.81 -15.38
N ARG A 126 25.42 -0.16 -15.44
CA ARG A 126 25.19 -1.50 -14.90
C ARG A 126 24.95 -1.46 -13.38
N ARG A 127 25.77 -0.71 -12.65
CA ARG A 127 25.65 -0.53 -11.20
C ARG A 127 24.34 0.17 -10.83
N ALA A 128 24.01 1.26 -11.52
CA ALA A 128 22.75 1.99 -11.33
C ALA A 128 21.51 1.12 -11.59
N TYR A 129 21.55 0.26 -12.62
CA TYR A 129 20.47 -0.67 -12.93
C TYR A 129 20.23 -1.70 -11.83
N LEU A 130 21.30 -2.31 -11.29
CA LEU A 130 21.19 -3.28 -10.21
C LEU A 130 20.63 -2.63 -8.94
N ALA A 131 21.08 -1.41 -8.62
CA ALA A 131 20.53 -0.63 -7.51
C ALA A 131 19.04 -0.33 -7.72
N TYR A 132 18.68 0.15 -8.90
CA TYR A 132 17.29 0.45 -9.28
C TYR A 132 16.39 -0.78 -9.13
N ARG A 133 16.82 -1.95 -9.60
CA ARG A 133 16.06 -3.20 -9.45
C ARG A 133 15.82 -3.57 -7.99
N ARG A 134 16.85 -3.51 -7.14
CA ARG A 134 16.74 -3.79 -5.70
C ARG A 134 15.81 -2.80 -5.02
N ILE A 135 15.94 -1.52 -5.36
CA ILE A 135 15.06 -0.46 -4.86
C ILE A 135 13.61 -0.75 -5.21
N LEU A 136 13.32 -1.16 -6.46
CA LEU A 136 11.96 -1.48 -6.89
C LEU A 136 11.36 -2.69 -6.17
N THR A 137 12.15 -3.71 -5.83
CA THR A 137 11.64 -4.88 -5.09
C THR A 137 11.20 -4.52 -3.67
N GLU A 138 11.84 -3.51 -3.08
CA GLU A 138 11.51 -2.99 -1.74
C GLU A 138 10.48 -1.85 -1.79
N ALA A 139 10.26 -1.27 -2.96
CA ALA A 139 9.39 -0.11 -3.12
C ALA A 139 7.93 -0.45 -2.87
N ASP A 140 7.26 0.44 -2.14
CA ASP A 140 5.82 0.47 -2.00
C ASP A 140 5.35 1.91 -2.12
N GLY A 141 4.35 2.16 -2.97
CA GLY A 141 3.93 3.50 -3.37
C GLY A 141 5.04 4.33 -4.05
N ASN A 142 4.99 5.65 -3.87
CA ASN A 142 5.89 6.59 -4.54
C ASN A 142 7.25 6.62 -3.83
N ILE A 143 8.33 6.59 -4.60
CA ILE A 143 9.71 6.61 -4.07
C ILE A 143 10.52 7.70 -4.73
N ALA A 144 11.56 8.18 -4.05
CA ALA A 144 12.53 9.08 -4.64
C ALA A 144 13.95 8.49 -4.59
N ILE A 145 14.74 8.76 -5.62
CA ILE A 145 16.17 8.50 -5.69
C ILE A 145 16.88 9.84 -5.79
N VAL A 146 17.71 10.20 -4.80
CA VAL A 146 18.53 11.42 -4.82
C VAL A 146 19.98 11.04 -5.12
N ALA A 147 20.43 11.40 -6.32
CA ALA A 147 21.75 11.03 -6.83
C ALA A 147 22.38 12.17 -7.66
N HIS A 148 23.14 11.82 -8.70
CA HIS A 148 24.08 12.73 -9.38
C HIS A 148 23.85 12.76 -10.88
N ALA A 149 24.48 13.70 -11.59
CA ALA A 149 24.20 13.89 -13.01
C ALA A 149 24.66 12.69 -13.86
N GLY A 150 25.87 12.18 -13.66
CA GLY A 150 26.39 11.06 -14.44
C GLY A 150 25.54 9.80 -14.23
N LEU A 151 25.33 9.44 -12.96
CA LEU A 151 24.48 8.30 -12.60
C LEU A 151 23.03 8.45 -13.09
N ASN A 152 22.41 9.64 -12.91
CA ASN A 152 21.03 9.85 -13.35
C ASN A 152 20.90 9.70 -14.86
N ARG A 153 21.84 10.24 -15.65
CA ARG A 153 21.81 10.08 -17.11
C ARG A 153 21.98 8.62 -17.52
N ALA A 154 22.86 7.89 -16.85
CA ALA A 154 23.04 6.46 -17.09
C ALA A 154 21.73 5.69 -16.84
N LEU A 155 21.05 5.97 -15.72
CA LEU A 155 19.76 5.35 -15.40
C LEU A 155 18.64 5.78 -16.36
N ILE A 156 18.51 7.08 -16.66
CA ILE A 156 17.52 7.61 -17.62
C ILE A 156 17.71 6.98 -18.99
N SER A 157 18.95 6.86 -19.47
CA SER A 157 19.22 6.22 -20.76
C SER A 157 18.68 4.79 -20.83
N LEU A 158 18.71 4.06 -19.72
CA LEU A 158 18.18 2.71 -19.64
C LEU A 158 16.64 2.71 -19.56
N LEU A 159 16.06 3.62 -18.79
CA LEU A 159 14.60 3.72 -18.64
C LEU A 159 13.88 4.20 -19.90
N GLU A 160 14.56 4.97 -20.74
CA GLU A 160 14.02 5.54 -21.98
C GLU A 160 14.57 4.87 -23.25
N ASP A 161 15.29 3.75 -23.12
CA ASP A 161 15.90 3.01 -24.24
C ASP A 161 16.76 3.87 -25.19
N ARG A 162 17.54 4.79 -24.61
CA ARG A 162 18.45 5.68 -25.35
C ARG A 162 19.84 5.09 -25.48
N SER A 163 20.55 5.48 -26.54
CA SER A 163 21.96 5.12 -26.70
C SER A 163 22.83 5.84 -25.67
N LEU A 164 23.87 5.17 -25.16
CA LEU A 164 24.87 5.81 -24.29
C LEU A 164 25.66 6.92 -25.01
N SER A 165 25.67 6.94 -26.35
CA SER A 165 26.27 8.05 -27.11
C SER A 165 25.52 9.36 -26.92
N GLU A 166 24.23 9.31 -26.58
CA GLU A 166 23.34 10.48 -26.41
C GLU A 166 23.22 10.90 -24.93
N VAL A 167 23.93 10.23 -24.02
CA VAL A 167 23.76 10.37 -22.56
C VAL A 167 23.95 11.82 -22.07
N MET A 168 24.77 12.60 -22.77
CA MET A 168 25.06 14.00 -22.42
C MET A 168 23.96 14.98 -22.83
N GLU A 169 23.07 14.58 -23.75
CA GLU A 169 21.92 15.38 -24.18
C GLU A 169 20.82 15.42 -23.12
N ILE A 170 20.81 14.43 -22.21
CA ILE A 170 19.88 14.37 -21.08
C ILE A 170 20.18 15.53 -20.13
N PRO A 171 19.25 16.49 -19.95
CA PRO A 171 19.45 17.62 -19.07
C PRO A 171 19.61 17.15 -17.61
N GLN A 172 20.47 17.81 -16.86
CA GLN A 172 20.68 17.52 -15.45
C GLN A 172 21.03 18.82 -14.74
N ALA A 173 20.09 19.75 -14.61
CA ALA A 173 20.31 20.92 -13.75
C ALA A 173 20.36 20.48 -12.27
N TYR A 174 21.03 21.24 -11.41
CA TYR A 174 20.98 20.99 -9.96
C TYR A 174 19.53 21.10 -9.48
N GLY A 175 19.10 20.13 -8.67
CA GLY A 175 17.69 20.01 -8.25
C GLY A 175 16.68 19.70 -9.34
N SER A 176 17.13 19.21 -10.51
CA SER A 176 16.20 18.65 -11.50
C SER A 176 15.51 17.41 -10.96
N VAL A 177 14.24 17.24 -11.36
CA VAL A 177 13.37 16.13 -10.95
C VAL A 177 12.79 15.48 -12.21
N TYR A 178 13.08 14.21 -12.41
CA TYR A 178 12.45 13.34 -13.39
C TYR A 178 11.48 12.40 -12.69
N HIS A 179 10.44 11.93 -13.38
CA HIS A 179 9.56 10.92 -12.80
C HIS A 179 9.02 9.94 -13.82
N TRP A 180 8.83 8.68 -13.38
CA TRP A 180 8.19 7.62 -14.14
C TRP A 180 7.18 6.89 -13.25
N ASN A 181 6.07 6.47 -13.84
CA ASN A 181 5.19 5.52 -13.18
C ASN A 181 5.89 4.16 -13.14
N ILE A 182 6.08 3.63 -11.94
CA ILE A 182 6.71 2.33 -11.66
C ILE A 182 5.64 1.30 -11.29
N GLY A 183 5.76 0.13 -11.93
CA GLY A 183 4.84 -0.98 -11.81
C GLY A 183 4.36 -1.46 -13.18
N PRO A 184 3.89 -2.71 -13.27
CA PRO A 184 3.45 -3.29 -14.52
C PRO A 184 2.23 -2.55 -15.07
N ARG A 185 2.17 -2.44 -16.39
CA ARG A 185 1.05 -1.85 -17.12
C ARG A 185 -0.02 -2.92 -17.24
N LEU A 186 -0.89 -2.98 -16.25
CA LEU A 186 -1.91 -4.01 -16.17
C LEU A 186 -3.23 -3.55 -16.79
N GLY A 187 -3.90 -4.48 -17.48
CA GLY A 187 -5.30 -4.35 -17.86
C GLY A 187 -6.14 -5.44 -17.20
N ALA A 188 -7.37 -5.60 -17.66
CA ALA A 188 -8.23 -6.70 -17.27
C ALA A 188 -9.04 -7.22 -18.46
N VAL A 189 -9.43 -8.49 -18.39
CA VAL A 189 -10.37 -9.16 -19.29
C VAL A 189 -11.44 -9.82 -18.43
N ILE A 190 -12.68 -9.38 -18.60
CA ILE A 190 -13.85 -9.93 -17.91
C ILE A 190 -14.71 -10.67 -18.93
N THR A 191 -15.03 -11.94 -18.69
CA THR A 191 -15.95 -12.69 -19.56
C THR A 191 -17.37 -12.66 -19.01
N ALA A 192 -18.26 -11.94 -19.70
CA ALA A 192 -19.68 -11.82 -19.41
C ALA A 192 -20.57 -12.55 -20.44
N ALA A 193 -19.99 -13.43 -21.26
CA ALA A 193 -20.68 -14.10 -22.38
C ALA A 193 -21.52 -15.34 -21.98
N GLY A 194 -21.70 -15.62 -20.68
CA GLY A 194 -22.42 -16.80 -20.21
C GLY A 194 -23.94 -16.80 -20.51
N CYS A 195 -24.55 -17.98 -20.61
CA CYS A 195 -25.98 -18.12 -20.91
C CYS A 195 -26.93 -17.89 -19.70
N SER A 196 -26.40 -17.83 -18.47
CA SER A 196 -27.11 -17.59 -17.20
C SER A 196 -28.41 -18.42 -17.02
N SER A 197 -28.40 -19.66 -17.48
CA SER A 197 -29.61 -20.51 -17.58
C SER A 197 -30.14 -21.02 -16.23
N ARG A 198 -29.30 -21.10 -15.19
CA ARG A 198 -29.68 -21.63 -13.86
C ARG A 198 -30.33 -20.61 -12.93
N MET A 199 -30.05 -19.31 -13.12
CA MET A 199 -30.58 -18.24 -12.25
C MET A 199 -31.79 -17.49 -12.81
N GLY A 200 -32.12 -17.64 -14.10
CA GLY A 200 -33.25 -16.96 -14.72
C GLY A 200 -33.09 -15.45 -14.95
N SER A 201 -31.99 -14.85 -14.50
CA SER A 201 -31.64 -13.42 -14.64
C SER A 201 -30.20 -13.22 -15.16
N LEU A 202 -29.86 -12.00 -15.57
CA LEU A 202 -28.50 -11.63 -15.99
C LEU A 202 -27.57 -11.52 -14.78
N LYS A 203 -26.80 -12.58 -14.49
CA LYS A 203 -25.76 -12.61 -13.43
C LYS A 203 -24.93 -11.30 -13.33
N PRO A 204 -24.32 -10.79 -14.42
CA PRO A 204 -23.38 -9.67 -14.31
C PRO A 204 -24.01 -8.36 -13.83
N LEU A 205 -25.32 -8.19 -14.07
CA LEU A 205 -26.06 -6.97 -13.74
C LEU A 205 -26.89 -7.10 -12.45
N LEU A 206 -26.69 -8.17 -11.67
CA LEU A 206 -27.34 -8.29 -10.37
C LEU A 206 -26.84 -7.21 -9.40
N PRO A 207 -27.74 -6.63 -8.58
CA PRO A 207 -27.37 -5.54 -7.67
C PRO A 207 -26.56 -6.03 -6.48
N LEU A 208 -25.57 -5.26 -6.04
CA LEU A 208 -24.70 -5.50 -4.90
C LEU A 208 -24.26 -4.15 -4.32
N GLY A 209 -24.75 -3.80 -3.12
CA GLY A 209 -24.34 -2.57 -2.44
C GLY A 209 -24.65 -1.26 -3.18
N GLY A 210 -25.67 -1.24 -4.06
CA GLY A 210 -26.08 -0.06 -4.82
C GLY A 210 -25.47 0.08 -6.22
N GLU A 211 -24.63 -0.86 -6.64
CA GLU A 211 -24.11 -1.02 -8.01
C GLU A 211 -24.37 -2.47 -8.48
N SER A 212 -24.01 -2.86 -9.70
CA SER A 212 -24.05 -4.25 -10.19
C SER A 212 -22.76 -5.02 -9.88
N LEU A 213 -22.79 -6.36 -9.98
CA LEU A 213 -21.60 -7.21 -9.81
C LEU A 213 -20.47 -6.76 -10.76
N LEU A 214 -20.78 -6.54 -12.04
CA LEU A 214 -19.79 -6.15 -13.04
C LEU A 214 -19.26 -4.71 -12.83
N GLU A 215 -20.10 -3.77 -12.37
CA GLU A 215 -19.65 -2.44 -11.96
C GLU A 215 -18.68 -2.51 -10.79
N ARG A 216 -18.99 -3.34 -9.77
CA ARG A 216 -18.12 -3.60 -8.62
C ARG A 216 -16.76 -4.13 -9.06
N GLU A 217 -16.71 -5.13 -9.94
CA GLU A 217 -15.47 -5.68 -10.51
C GLU A 217 -14.65 -4.59 -11.21
N CYS A 218 -15.28 -3.85 -12.12
CA CYS A 218 -14.62 -2.79 -12.88
C CYS A 218 -14.07 -1.70 -11.96
N ARG A 219 -14.85 -1.26 -10.97
CA ARG A 219 -14.45 -0.24 -10.00
C ARG A 219 -13.23 -0.68 -9.20
N THR A 220 -13.20 -1.93 -8.71
CA THR A 220 -12.06 -2.45 -7.95
C THR A 220 -10.80 -2.57 -8.83
N LEU A 221 -10.94 -3.05 -10.07
CA LEU A 221 -9.84 -3.13 -11.04
C LEU A 221 -9.25 -1.75 -11.39
N PHE A 222 -10.09 -0.75 -11.65
CA PHE A 222 -9.63 0.62 -11.89
C PHE A 222 -8.95 1.22 -10.65
N ARG A 223 -9.48 1.01 -9.44
CA ARG A 223 -8.83 1.44 -8.18
C ARG A 223 -7.47 0.76 -7.96
N ALA A 224 -7.27 -0.44 -8.50
CA ALA A 224 -5.98 -1.13 -8.49
C ALA A 224 -4.99 -0.61 -9.55
N GLY A 225 -5.45 0.21 -10.49
CA GLY A 225 -4.63 0.82 -11.54
C GLY A 225 -4.69 0.11 -12.90
N ALA A 226 -5.71 -0.73 -13.14
CA ALA A 226 -5.95 -1.27 -14.47
C ALA A 226 -6.15 -0.14 -15.48
N ARG A 227 -5.41 -0.17 -16.59
CA ARG A 227 -5.40 0.90 -17.61
C ARG A 227 -6.46 0.69 -18.69
N GLN A 228 -6.86 -0.55 -18.88
CA GLN A 228 -7.88 -0.97 -19.83
C GLN A 228 -8.62 -2.16 -19.23
N ILE A 229 -9.95 -2.18 -19.35
CA ILE A 229 -10.79 -3.34 -19.04
C ILE A 229 -11.47 -3.76 -20.34
N THR A 230 -11.25 -4.99 -20.75
CA THR A 230 -11.93 -5.59 -21.90
C THR A 230 -13.06 -6.48 -21.40
N ILE A 231 -14.29 -6.17 -21.78
CA ILE A 231 -15.47 -6.93 -21.39
C ILE A 231 -15.95 -7.74 -22.60
N VAL A 232 -15.94 -9.06 -22.46
CA VAL A 232 -16.39 -9.96 -23.52
C VAL A 232 -17.86 -10.29 -23.29
N THR A 233 -18.74 -9.72 -24.12
CA THR A 233 -20.20 -9.87 -24.03
C THR A 233 -20.69 -11.04 -24.89
N GLY A 234 -21.88 -11.53 -24.59
CA GLY A 234 -22.55 -12.58 -25.36
C GLY A 234 -24.04 -12.27 -25.41
N ARG A 235 -24.84 -12.97 -24.60
CA ARG A 235 -26.25 -12.64 -24.42
C ARG A 235 -26.42 -11.21 -23.90
N GLU A 236 -27.35 -10.46 -24.47
CA GLU A 236 -27.78 -9.12 -24.01
C GLU A 236 -26.62 -8.10 -23.93
N ALA A 237 -25.69 -8.17 -24.90
CA ALA A 237 -24.55 -7.27 -25.03
C ALA A 237 -24.91 -5.78 -24.97
N GLU A 238 -26.01 -5.38 -25.62
CA GLU A 238 -26.48 -3.98 -25.64
C GLU A 238 -26.71 -3.43 -24.23
N CYS A 239 -27.32 -4.20 -23.33
CA CYS A 239 -27.61 -3.75 -21.97
C CYS A 239 -26.33 -3.56 -21.13
N ILE A 240 -25.37 -4.49 -21.28
CA ILE A 240 -24.07 -4.40 -20.61
C ILE A 240 -23.27 -3.20 -21.14
N GLU A 241 -23.27 -3.01 -22.46
CA GLU A 241 -22.57 -1.91 -23.12
C GLU A 241 -23.14 -0.55 -22.73
N GLU A 242 -24.47 -0.40 -22.70
CA GLU A 242 -25.13 0.84 -22.29
C GLU A 242 -24.81 1.22 -20.84
N GLN A 243 -24.78 0.25 -19.92
CA GLN A 243 -24.54 0.51 -18.50
C GLN A 243 -23.07 0.82 -18.18
N LEU A 244 -22.13 0.16 -18.86
CA LEU A 244 -20.70 0.22 -18.54
C LEU A 244 -19.86 1.02 -19.53
N ALA A 245 -20.47 1.61 -20.57
CA ALA A 245 -19.73 2.45 -21.51
C ALA A 245 -18.99 3.59 -20.78
N GLY A 246 -17.67 3.64 -20.98
CA GLY A 246 -16.84 4.61 -20.30
C GLY A 246 -15.39 4.58 -20.75
N PRO A 247 -14.59 5.59 -20.36
CA PRO A 247 -13.18 5.66 -20.69
C PRO A 247 -12.44 4.44 -20.11
N GLY A 248 -11.60 3.82 -20.94
CA GLY A 248 -10.79 2.66 -20.54
C GLY A 248 -11.52 1.32 -20.60
N ILE A 249 -12.80 1.29 -20.98
CA ILE A 249 -13.55 0.04 -21.21
C ILE A 249 -13.61 -0.26 -22.72
N THR A 250 -13.39 -1.52 -23.09
CA THR A 250 -13.47 -2.02 -24.47
C THR A 250 -14.39 -3.23 -24.50
N PHE A 251 -15.39 -3.21 -25.38
CA PHE A 251 -16.32 -4.33 -25.52
C PHE A 251 -15.94 -5.22 -26.70
N VAL A 252 -16.09 -6.52 -26.50
CA VAL A 252 -15.89 -7.54 -27.53
C VAL A 252 -17.09 -8.47 -27.51
N HIS A 253 -17.83 -8.54 -28.60
CA HIS A 253 -19.00 -9.41 -28.69
C HIS A 253 -18.64 -10.81 -29.21
N ASN A 254 -18.95 -11.85 -28.43
CA ASN A 254 -18.90 -13.23 -28.88
C ASN A 254 -20.27 -13.65 -29.45
N ALA A 255 -20.42 -13.64 -30.77
CA ALA A 255 -21.66 -14.05 -31.45
C ALA A 255 -21.98 -15.55 -31.28
N GLU A 256 -20.97 -16.38 -31.00
CA GLU A 256 -21.07 -17.84 -30.84
C GLU A 256 -21.08 -18.27 -29.36
N TYR A 257 -21.46 -17.37 -28.45
CA TYR A 257 -21.44 -17.60 -27.01
C TYR A 257 -22.26 -18.81 -26.53
N LYS A 258 -23.23 -19.29 -27.34
CA LYS A 258 -24.05 -20.48 -27.03
C LYS A 258 -23.34 -21.80 -27.33
N THR A 259 -22.38 -21.80 -28.25
CA THR A 259 -21.71 -23.00 -28.78
C THR A 259 -20.23 -23.07 -28.40
N THR A 260 -19.66 -21.97 -27.90
CA THR A 260 -18.25 -21.88 -27.52
C THR A 260 -18.08 -21.87 -26.00
N GLY A 261 -16.93 -22.37 -25.52
CA GLY A 261 -16.57 -22.37 -24.10
C GLY A 261 -15.94 -21.06 -23.63
N MET A 262 -15.78 -20.92 -22.31
CA MET A 262 -15.19 -19.72 -21.69
C MET A 262 -13.78 -19.39 -22.20
N LEU A 263 -12.95 -20.40 -22.50
CA LEU A 263 -11.61 -20.19 -23.06
C LEU A 263 -11.66 -19.44 -24.40
N THR A 264 -12.67 -19.70 -25.24
CA THR A 264 -12.86 -18.97 -26.50
C THR A 264 -13.12 -17.49 -26.22
N SER A 265 -14.05 -17.19 -25.32
CA SER A 265 -14.34 -15.81 -24.89
C SER A 265 -13.12 -15.13 -24.27
N ALA A 266 -12.36 -15.84 -23.42
CA ALA A 266 -11.12 -15.34 -22.84
C ALA A 266 -10.10 -14.96 -23.93
N CYS A 267 -9.88 -15.85 -24.90
CA CYS A 267 -8.99 -15.60 -26.04
C CYS A 267 -9.42 -14.40 -26.89
N MET A 268 -10.74 -14.20 -27.10
CA MET A 268 -11.25 -13.00 -27.78
C MET A 268 -10.91 -11.73 -26.99
N GLY A 269 -11.10 -11.75 -25.67
CA GLY A 269 -10.72 -10.65 -24.80
C GLY A 269 -9.22 -10.37 -24.80
N PHE A 270 -8.37 -11.39 -24.69
CA PHE A 270 -6.91 -11.25 -24.75
C PHE A 270 -6.43 -10.60 -26.04
N ARG A 271 -7.04 -10.95 -27.19
CA ARG A 271 -6.71 -10.35 -28.49
C ARG A 271 -7.10 -8.89 -28.63
N ALA A 272 -8.10 -8.43 -27.89
CA ALA A 272 -8.56 -7.04 -27.89
C ALA A 272 -7.81 -6.15 -26.88
N THR A 273 -6.96 -6.75 -26.03
CA THR A 273 -6.13 -5.97 -25.10
C THR A 273 -5.01 -5.23 -25.84
N SER A 274 -4.68 -4.04 -25.35
CA SER A 274 -3.65 -3.19 -25.96
C SER A 274 -2.25 -3.79 -25.84
N SER A 275 -1.45 -3.69 -26.91
CA SER A 275 -0.10 -4.27 -26.98
C SER A 275 0.92 -3.66 -26.01
N TYR A 276 0.63 -2.50 -25.42
CA TYR A 276 1.49 -1.87 -24.41
C TYR A 276 1.31 -2.48 -23.01
N LEU A 277 0.34 -3.37 -22.79
CA LEU A 277 0.12 -3.99 -21.49
C LEU A 277 1.14 -5.11 -21.23
N ASP A 278 1.66 -5.14 -20.00
CA ASP A 278 2.60 -6.17 -19.56
C ASP A 278 1.84 -7.42 -19.08
N GLY A 279 0.62 -7.25 -18.56
CA GLY A 279 -0.24 -8.34 -18.09
C GLY A 279 -1.71 -7.93 -17.98
N VAL A 280 -2.58 -8.92 -17.78
CA VAL A 280 -4.03 -8.72 -17.62
C VAL A 280 -4.58 -9.55 -16.47
N TYR A 281 -5.45 -8.96 -15.65
CA TYR A 281 -6.31 -9.71 -14.74
C TYR A 281 -7.42 -10.40 -15.55
N PHE A 282 -7.64 -11.68 -15.32
CA PHE A 282 -8.70 -12.46 -15.95
C PHE A 282 -9.69 -12.98 -14.91
N LEU A 283 -10.99 -12.80 -15.16
CA LEU A 283 -12.06 -13.23 -14.28
C LEU A 283 -13.40 -13.38 -15.04
N PRO A 284 -14.31 -14.24 -14.57
CA PRO A 284 -15.70 -14.24 -15.01
C PRO A 284 -16.44 -13.03 -14.42
N ALA A 285 -17.58 -12.66 -15.01
CA ALA A 285 -18.39 -11.50 -14.62
C ALA A 285 -19.34 -11.76 -13.43
N ASP A 286 -18.99 -12.71 -12.57
CA ASP A 286 -19.78 -13.14 -11.40
C ASP A 286 -18.95 -13.33 -10.14
N ALA A 287 -17.70 -12.82 -10.10
CA ALA A 287 -16.80 -12.94 -8.94
C ALA A 287 -16.39 -11.55 -8.40
N PRO A 288 -17.32 -10.76 -7.83
CA PRO A 288 -17.12 -9.32 -7.67
C PRO A 288 -16.43 -8.87 -6.38
N LEU A 289 -16.15 -9.79 -5.45
CA LEU A 289 -15.80 -9.44 -4.07
C LEU A 289 -14.30 -9.49 -3.75
N PHE A 290 -13.42 -9.73 -4.71
CA PHE A 290 -11.98 -9.62 -4.48
C PHE A 290 -11.59 -8.21 -4.01
N SER A 291 -10.65 -8.15 -3.07
CA SER A 291 -10.19 -6.93 -2.44
C SER A 291 -9.16 -6.16 -3.27
N LEU A 292 -9.02 -4.87 -2.99
CA LEU A 292 -7.96 -4.04 -3.56
C LEU A 292 -6.56 -4.52 -3.11
N TYR A 293 -6.48 -5.09 -1.91
CA TYR A 293 -5.26 -5.71 -1.40
C TYR A 293 -4.79 -6.85 -2.31
N THR A 294 -5.69 -7.77 -2.68
CA THR A 294 -5.38 -8.92 -3.54
C THR A 294 -4.79 -8.48 -4.87
N LEU A 295 -5.46 -7.58 -5.59
CA LEU A 295 -4.94 -7.06 -6.86
C LEU A 295 -3.57 -6.40 -6.72
N ARG A 296 -3.38 -5.57 -5.68
CA ARG A 296 -2.09 -4.90 -5.45
C ARG A 296 -1.00 -5.90 -5.08
N ARG A 297 -1.35 -6.96 -4.35
CA ARG A 297 -0.43 -8.04 -4.00
C ARG A 297 -0.01 -8.79 -5.26
N GLU A 298 -0.94 -9.16 -6.13
CA GLU A 298 -0.66 -9.77 -7.43
C GLU A 298 0.23 -8.90 -8.31
N ALA A 299 -0.11 -7.61 -8.48
CA ALA A 299 0.72 -6.66 -9.25
C ALA A 299 2.15 -6.55 -8.69
N LYS A 300 2.29 -6.61 -7.36
CA LYS A 300 3.60 -6.62 -6.71
C LYS A 300 4.36 -7.89 -7.08
N GLU A 301 3.79 -9.07 -6.87
CA GLU A 301 4.36 -10.39 -7.24
C GLU A 301 4.73 -10.49 -8.72
N PHE A 302 3.88 -9.97 -9.60
CA PHE A 302 4.10 -9.90 -11.04
C PHE A 302 5.42 -9.23 -11.44
N SER A 303 5.85 -8.25 -10.65
CA SER A 303 7.00 -7.38 -10.97
C SER A 303 8.36 -8.06 -10.79
N TRP A 304 8.42 -9.20 -10.10
CA TRP A 304 9.70 -9.79 -9.64
C TRP A 304 9.71 -11.31 -9.65
N ALA A 305 8.56 -11.99 -9.53
CA ALA A 305 8.54 -13.44 -9.65
C ALA A 305 8.74 -13.86 -11.12
N ASP A 306 9.55 -14.91 -11.30
CA ASP A 306 9.79 -15.54 -12.59
C ASP A 306 8.65 -16.52 -12.91
N ALA A 307 7.49 -15.97 -13.22
CA ALA A 307 6.26 -16.69 -13.53
C ALA A 307 5.46 -15.93 -14.59
N ASP A 308 4.54 -16.64 -15.24
CA ASP A 308 3.64 -16.08 -16.26
C ASP A 308 2.19 -16.00 -15.80
N LEU A 309 1.81 -16.87 -14.89
CA LEU A 309 0.48 -16.95 -14.31
C LEU A 309 0.59 -16.66 -12.82
N PHE A 310 -0.31 -15.83 -12.31
CA PHE A 310 -0.35 -15.40 -10.93
C PHE A 310 -1.76 -15.61 -10.42
N ARG A 311 -1.92 -16.42 -9.36
CA ARG A 311 -3.23 -16.83 -8.88
C ARG A 311 -3.35 -16.60 -7.37
N PRO A 312 -4.35 -15.84 -6.90
CA PRO A 312 -4.59 -15.69 -5.48
C PRO A 312 -5.16 -16.99 -4.90
N VAL A 313 -4.75 -17.31 -3.67
CA VAL A 313 -5.19 -18.49 -2.93
C VAL A 313 -5.63 -18.07 -1.54
N TYR A 314 -6.83 -18.51 -1.14
CA TYR A 314 -7.41 -18.27 0.17
C TYR A 314 -7.65 -19.62 0.85
N GLN A 315 -7.01 -19.84 2.01
CA GLN A 315 -7.13 -21.10 2.76
C GLN A 315 -6.89 -22.38 1.94
N GLY A 316 -5.99 -22.30 0.94
CA GLY A 316 -5.67 -23.41 0.04
C GLY A 316 -6.58 -23.52 -1.18
N GLU A 317 -7.63 -22.72 -1.27
CA GLU A 317 -8.53 -22.66 -2.42
C GLU A 317 -8.08 -21.58 -3.41
N PRO A 318 -7.85 -21.93 -4.69
CA PRO A 318 -7.51 -20.96 -5.72
C PRO A 318 -8.73 -20.14 -6.15
N GLY A 319 -8.55 -18.83 -6.32
CA GLY A 319 -9.63 -17.92 -6.66
C GLY A 319 -9.30 -16.92 -7.78
N HIS A 320 -10.10 -15.86 -7.84
CA HIS A 320 -10.06 -14.80 -8.83
C HIS A 320 -9.51 -13.47 -8.29
N PRO A 321 -8.95 -12.61 -9.17
CA PRO A 321 -8.68 -12.87 -10.59
C PRO A 321 -7.40 -13.67 -10.83
N LEU A 322 -7.24 -14.23 -12.04
CA LEU A 322 -5.98 -14.81 -12.51
C LEU A 322 -5.20 -13.72 -13.26
N LEU A 323 -4.05 -13.28 -12.75
CA LEU A 323 -3.19 -12.33 -13.45
C LEU A 323 -2.24 -13.06 -14.43
N ILE A 324 -2.30 -12.68 -15.71
CA ILE A 324 -1.61 -13.35 -16.81
C ILE A 324 -0.64 -12.38 -17.49
N ARG A 325 0.62 -12.80 -17.68
CA ARG A 325 1.62 -12.05 -18.45
C ARG A 325 1.27 -12.10 -19.95
N THR A 326 1.32 -10.96 -20.64
CA THR A 326 0.92 -10.90 -22.07
C THR A 326 1.80 -11.76 -22.97
N SER A 327 3.07 -12.00 -22.59
CA SER A 327 3.98 -12.94 -23.25
C SER A 327 3.48 -14.39 -23.26
N PHE A 328 2.55 -14.74 -22.37
CA PHE A 328 2.00 -16.09 -22.25
C PHE A 328 0.76 -16.32 -23.13
N PHE A 329 0.19 -15.27 -23.72
CA PHE A 329 -0.99 -15.38 -24.59
C PHE A 329 -0.81 -16.37 -25.76
N PRO A 330 0.33 -16.42 -26.49
CA PRO A 330 0.52 -17.40 -27.55
C PRO A 330 0.40 -18.85 -27.07
N VAL A 331 0.79 -19.14 -25.82
CA VAL A 331 0.64 -20.48 -25.23
C VAL A 331 -0.83 -20.77 -24.99
N ILE A 332 -1.57 -19.83 -24.40
CA ILE A 332 -3.01 -19.95 -24.17
C ILE A 332 -3.77 -20.17 -25.48
N TYR A 333 -3.45 -19.42 -26.54
CA TYR A 333 -4.13 -19.53 -27.84
C TYR A 333 -3.98 -20.90 -28.51
N ASN A 334 -2.89 -21.61 -28.21
CA ASN A 334 -2.59 -22.91 -28.80
C ASN A 334 -2.91 -24.08 -27.87
N TYR A 335 -3.46 -23.82 -26.68
CA TYR A 335 -3.84 -24.87 -25.74
C TYR A 335 -5.03 -25.68 -26.27
N GLN A 336 -4.86 -27.00 -26.34
CA GLN A 336 -5.86 -27.97 -26.82
C GLN A 336 -6.28 -28.97 -25.72
N GLY A 337 -5.85 -28.74 -24.47
CA GLY A 337 -6.21 -29.61 -23.36
C GLY A 337 -7.61 -29.35 -22.82
N GLU A 338 -8.02 -30.16 -21.85
CA GLU A 338 -9.32 -30.03 -21.20
C GLU A 338 -9.31 -28.91 -20.13
N CYS A 339 -10.50 -28.60 -19.59
CA CYS A 339 -10.69 -27.67 -18.47
C CYS A 339 -10.24 -26.20 -18.68
N GLY A 340 -10.00 -25.77 -19.92
CA GLY A 340 -9.77 -24.36 -20.26
C GLY A 340 -8.58 -23.75 -19.51
N LEU A 341 -8.75 -22.54 -18.96
CA LEU A 341 -7.68 -21.86 -18.20
C LEU A 341 -7.30 -22.59 -16.91
N ARG A 342 -8.21 -23.35 -16.28
CA ARG A 342 -7.86 -24.20 -15.13
C ARG A 342 -6.87 -25.28 -15.55
N GLY A 343 -7.15 -25.96 -16.66
CA GLY A 343 -6.23 -26.96 -17.23
C GLY A 343 -4.88 -26.37 -17.67
N ILE A 344 -4.86 -25.12 -18.14
CA ILE A 344 -3.61 -24.38 -18.42
C ILE A 344 -2.79 -24.19 -17.15
N CYS A 345 -3.41 -23.74 -16.05
CA CYS A 345 -2.71 -23.58 -14.77
C CYS A 345 -2.16 -24.91 -14.22
N GLU A 346 -2.89 -26.01 -14.41
CA GLU A 346 -2.45 -27.36 -14.02
C GLU A 346 -1.30 -27.87 -14.91
N THR A 347 -1.40 -27.65 -16.23
CA THR A 347 -0.39 -28.10 -17.20
C THR A 347 0.93 -27.34 -17.06
N TYR A 348 0.85 -26.03 -16.77
CA TYR A 348 2.01 -25.13 -16.65
C TYR A 348 2.23 -24.72 -15.19
N SER A 349 2.13 -25.68 -14.26
CA SER A 349 2.27 -25.43 -12.83
C SER A 349 3.65 -24.88 -12.44
N ASP A 350 4.68 -25.14 -13.24
CA ASP A 350 6.04 -24.60 -13.10
C ASP A 350 6.12 -23.10 -13.44
N ARG A 351 5.15 -22.57 -14.20
CA ARG A 351 5.05 -21.15 -14.59
C ARG A 351 3.93 -20.42 -13.83
N LEU A 352 3.30 -21.10 -12.88
CA LEU A 352 2.23 -20.59 -12.02
C LEU A 352 2.80 -20.19 -10.66
N HIS A 353 2.55 -18.94 -10.27
CA HIS A 353 2.86 -18.42 -8.95
C HIS A 353 1.58 -18.25 -8.14
N GLU A 354 1.41 -19.09 -7.12
CA GLU A 354 0.30 -18.99 -6.19
C GLU A 354 0.60 -17.99 -5.08
N ILE A 355 -0.38 -17.12 -4.81
CA ILE A 355 -0.23 -15.98 -3.92
C ILE A 355 -1.21 -16.12 -2.76
N PRO A 356 -0.76 -16.53 -1.57
CA PRO A 356 -1.60 -16.55 -0.39
C PRO A 356 -2.10 -15.14 -0.04
N VAL A 357 -3.42 -14.97 0.01
CA VAL A 357 -4.07 -13.70 0.37
C VAL A 357 -5.11 -13.93 1.47
N PRO A 358 -5.33 -12.98 2.38
CA PRO A 358 -6.37 -13.08 3.39
C PRO A 358 -7.65 -12.48 2.81
N ASP A 359 -8.19 -13.07 1.77
CA ASP A 359 -9.32 -12.49 1.03
C ASP A 359 -10.28 -13.60 0.59
N PRO A 360 -11.36 -13.87 1.34
CA PRO A 360 -12.35 -14.87 0.93
C PRO A 360 -13.14 -14.42 -0.31
N GLY A 361 -13.16 -13.12 -0.63
CA GLY A 361 -13.85 -12.60 -1.80
C GLY A 361 -13.34 -13.15 -3.13
N ILE A 362 -12.13 -13.71 -3.15
CA ILE A 362 -11.55 -14.34 -4.36
C ILE A 362 -12.25 -15.65 -4.75
N VAL A 363 -12.90 -16.34 -3.80
CA VAL A 363 -13.57 -17.64 -4.02
C VAL A 363 -15.09 -17.53 -4.00
N LEU A 364 -15.64 -16.31 -3.90
CA LEU A 364 -17.07 -16.08 -3.90
C LEU A 364 -17.54 -15.68 -5.30
N ASP A 365 -18.41 -16.51 -5.89
CA ASP A 365 -19.07 -16.25 -7.17
C ASP A 365 -20.62 -16.30 -7.05
N ALA A 366 -21.33 -15.90 -8.10
CA ALA A 366 -22.79 -15.91 -8.17
C ALA A 366 -23.31 -17.04 -9.08
N ASP A 367 -23.01 -18.29 -8.76
CA ASP A 367 -23.33 -19.42 -9.63
C ASP A 367 -24.80 -19.88 -9.57
N VAL A 368 -25.33 -19.97 -8.34
CA VAL A 368 -26.73 -20.24 -8.02
C VAL A 368 -27.33 -19.14 -7.12
N PRO A 369 -28.66 -19.02 -6.99
CA PRO A 369 -29.30 -17.96 -6.18
C PRO A 369 -28.79 -17.89 -4.73
N GLU A 370 -28.52 -19.04 -4.12
CA GLU A 370 -27.96 -19.13 -2.77
C GLU A 370 -26.55 -18.51 -2.69
N ASP A 371 -25.75 -18.58 -3.75
CA ASP A 371 -24.43 -17.96 -3.79
C ASP A 371 -24.54 -16.44 -3.85
N TYR A 372 -25.50 -15.92 -4.61
CA TYR A 372 -25.80 -14.49 -4.64
C TYR A 372 -26.27 -13.97 -3.27
N GLU A 373 -27.08 -14.74 -2.54
CA GLU A 373 -27.44 -14.38 -1.15
C GLU A 373 -26.20 -14.30 -0.25
N ARG A 374 -25.22 -15.21 -0.41
CA ARG A 374 -23.94 -15.14 0.29
C ARG A 374 -23.13 -13.90 -0.10
N LEU A 375 -23.08 -13.53 -1.39
CA LEU A 375 -22.42 -12.30 -1.84
C LEU A 375 -23.03 -11.05 -1.19
N VAL A 376 -24.37 -10.96 -1.16
CA VAL A 376 -25.08 -9.82 -0.57
C VAL A 376 -24.88 -9.76 0.94
N ALA A 377 -24.89 -10.91 1.63
CA ALA A 377 -24.58 -10.98 3.05
C ALA A 377 -23.14 -10.53 3.34
N TYR A 378 -22.19 -10.99 2.53
CA TYR A 378 -20.78 -10.62 2.63
C TYR A 378 -20.57 -9.11 2.44
N ASP A 379 -21.06 -8.51 1.35
CA ASP A 379 -20.94 -7.06 1.08
C ASP A 379 -21.56 -6.20 2.19
N ARG A 380 -22.65 -6.65 2.82
CA ARG A 380 -23.25 -5.96 3.97
C ARG A 380 -22.40 -6.06 5.24
N SER A 381 -21.75 -7.20 5.46
CA SER A 381 -20.95 -7.46 6.66
C SER A 381 -19.55 -6.83 6.62
N GLU A 382 -19.03 -6.53 5.43
CA GLU A 382 -17.63 -6.20 5.16
C GLU A 382 -17.12 -4.84 5.67
N ASN A 383 -17.96 -3.96 6.22
CA ASN A 383 -17.44 -2.73 6.83
C ASN A 383 -16.70 -2.99 8.14
N VAL A 384 -17.09 -4.04 8.87
CA VAL A 384 -16.52 -4.42 10.17
C VAL A 384 -16.31 -5.94 10.22
N PRO A 385 -15.06 -6.43 10.27
CA PRO A 385 -14.77 -7.86 10.32
C PRO A 385 -15.25 -8.47 11.64
N SER A 386 -15.70 -9.73 11.59
CA SER A 386 -16.02 -10.51 12.78
C SER A 386 -14.77 -10.79 13.63
N ARG A 387 -14.96 -11.19 14.90
CA ARG A 387 -13.85 -11.62 15.77
C ARG A 387 -13.02 -12.75 15.14
N GLU A 388 -13.68 -13.75 14.57
CA GLU A 388 -13.03 -14.85 13.84
C GLU A 388 -12.17 -14.31 12.70
N ARG A 389 -12.73 -13.40 11.89
CA ARG A 389 -12.02 -12.78 10.78
C ARG A 389 -10.82 -11.95 11.24
N CYS A 390 -10.94 -11.24 12.36
CA CYS A 390 -9.82 -10.52 12.96
C CYS A 390 -8.69 -11.47 13.35
N LEU A 391 -9.00 -12.61 13.97
CA LEU A 391 -8.02 -13.62 14.36
C LEU A 391 -7.30 -14.22 13.15
N GLU A 392 -8.03 -14.54 12.08
CA GLU A 392 -7.44 -15.00 10.81
C GLU A 392 -6.44 -13.98 10.24
N LEU A 393 -6.76 -12.68 10.30
CA LEU A 393 -5.86 -11.62 9.84
C LEU A 393 -4.58 -11.55 10.69
N MET A 394 -4.70 -11.72 12.01
CA MET A 394 -3.56 -11.74 12.92
C MET A 394 -2.65 -12.94 12.67
N GLU A 395 -3.23 -14.11 12.43
CA GLU A 395 -2.51 -15.34 12.08
C GLU A 395 -1.81 -15.19 10.72
N TRP A 396 -2.53 -14.69 9.71
CA TRP A 396 -1.96 -14.43 8.38
C TRP A 396 -0.80 -13.44 8.44
N ARG A 397 -0.88 -12.41 9.29
CA ARG A 397 0.23 -11.48 9.55
C ARG A 397 1.33 -12.04 10.45
N LYS A 398 1.15 -13.25 11.00
CA LYS A 398 2.09 -13.92 11.89
C LYS A 398 2.44 -13.06 13.11
N LEU A 399 1.42 -12.46 13.72
CA LEU A 399 1.63 -11.67 14.93
C LEU A 399 2.24 -12.54 16.04
N PRO A 400 3.29 -12.08 16.75
CA PRO A 400 3.81 -12.76 17.93
C PRO A 400 2.72 -13.01 18.98
N GLU A 401 2.77 -14.15 19.67
CA GLU A 401 1.76 -14.56 20.67
C GLU A 401 1.47 -13.48 21.73
N HIS A 402 2.52 -12.80 22.21
CA HIS A 402 2.36 -11.72 23.20
C HIS A 402 1.60 -10.50 22.65
N LEU A 403 1.76 -10.18 21.36
CA LEU A 403 0.98 -9.12 20.71
C LEU A 403 -0.46 -9.57 20.47
N GLN A 404 -0.68 -10.83 20.12
CA GLN A 404 -2.04 -11.36 19.98
C GLN A 404 -2.80 -11.29 21.31
N ALA A 405 -2.17 -11.74 22.39
CA ALA A 405 -2.73 -11.66 23.73
C ALA A 405 -3.00 -10.22 24.18
N HIS A 406 -2.13 -9.27 23.83
CA HIS A 406 -2.36 -7.84 24.06
C HIS A 406 -3.60 -7.34 23.31
N CYS A 407 -3.71 -7.61 22.01
CA CYS A 407 -4.85 -7.15 21.20
C CYS A 407 -6.17 -7.72 21.70
N LEU A 408 -6.18 -8.99 22.12
CA LEU A 408 -7.34 -9.63 22.75
C LEU A 408 -7.75 -8.91 24.04
N ALA A 409 -6.80 -8.67 24.95
CA ALA A 409 -7.08 -7.99 26.21
C ALA A 409 -7.57 -6.55 26.01
N VAL A 410 -7.01 -5.84 25.04
CA VAL A 410 -7.45 -4.48 24.65
C VAL A 410 -8.87 -4.52 24.09
N ALA A 411 -9.18 -5.45 23.19
CA ALA A 411 -10.50 -5.59 22.60
C ALA A 411 -11.58 -5.89 23.65
N ASP A 412 -11.31 -6.84 24.55
CA ASP A 412 -12.26 -7.22 25.59
C ASP A 412 -12.56 -6.04 26.54
N LEU A 413 -11.53 -5.29 26.95
CA LEU A 413 -11.72 -4.07 27.76
C LEU A 413 -12.46 -2.98 26.97
N ALA A 414 -12.12 -2.78 25.70
CA ALA A 414 -12.75 -1.78 24.85
C ALA A 414 -14.25 -2.05 24.68
N VAL A 415 -14.64 -3.31 24.45
CA VAL A 415 -16.04 -3.73 24.36
C VAL A 415 -16.78 -3.52 25.68
N GLN A 416 -16.13 -3.82 26.82
CA GLN A 416 -16.71 -3.54 28.14
C GLN A 416 -16.98 -2.04 28.31
N MET A 417 -15.99 -1.19 28.00
CA MET A 417 -16.12 0.26 28.10
C MET A 417 -17.22 0.81 27.17
N ALA A 418 -17.26 0.35 25.92
CA ALA A 418 -18.31 0.74 24.97
C ALA A 418 -19.71 0.31 25.46
N SER A 419 -19.84 -0.89 26.02
CA SER A 419 -21.10 -1.39 26.58
C SER A 419 -21.57 -0.60 27.81
N GLU A 420 -20.65 -0.20 28.68
CA GLU A 420 -20.94 0.71 29.80
C GLU A 420 -21.39 2.09 29.31
N TYR A 421 -20.70 2.65 28.31
CA TYR A 421 -21.05 3.92 27.70
C TYR A 421 -22.45 3.88 27.06
N ASN A 422 -22.78 2.82 26.33
CA ASN A 422 -24.08 2.63 25.70
C ASN A 422 -25.20 2.48 26.74
N ARG A 423 -24.96 1.75 27.84
CA ARG A 423 -25.93 1.68 28.96
C ARG A 423 -26.19 3.03 29.62
N ALA A 424 -25.20 3.94 29.61
CA ALA A 424 -25.36 5.30 30.11
C ALA A 424 -26.06 6.25 29.11
N GLY A 425 -26.52 5.75 27.95
CA GLY A 425 -27.23 6.53 26.93
C GLY A 425 -26.39 6.91 25.71
N GLY A 426 -25.18 6.36 25.57
CA GLY A 426 -24.35 6.50 24.38
C GLY A 426 -24.78 5.58 23.22
N HIS A 427 -24.17 5.79 22.05
CA HIS A 427 -24.44 5.03 20.82
C HIS A 427 -23.15 4.68 20.06
N LEU A 428 -22.30 3.86 20.68
CA LEU A 428 -21.09 3.33 20.07
C LEU A 428 -21.34 1.98 19.42
N ASP A 429 -20.74 1.74 18.25
CA ASP A 429 -20.75 0.43 17.60
C ASP A 429 -19.74 -0.51 18.30
N THR A 430 -20.25 -1.47 19.07
CA THR A 430 -19.41 -2.41 19.82
C THR A 430 -18.64 -3.37 18.93
N ALA A 431 -19.15 -3.72 17.74
CA ALA A 431 -18.44 -4.57 16.80
C ALA A 431 -17.26 -3.82 16.17
N LEU A 432 -17.45 -2.54 15.83
CA LEU A 432 -16.37 -1.67 15.34
C LEU A 432 -15.28 -1.46 16.41
N VAL A 433 -15.68 -1.27 17.67
CA VAL A 433 -14.74 -1.17 18.81
C VAL A 433 -13.96 -2.47 19.00
N GLU A 434 -14.63 -3.63 18.95
CA GLU A 434 -13.98 -4.94 19.07
C GLU A 434 -12.95 -5.14 17.96
N ALA A 435 -13.35 -4.96 16.70
CA ALA A 435 -12.45 -5.10 15.56
C ALA A 435 -11.28 -4.11 15.62
N GLY A 436 -11.54 -2.86 16.03
CA GLY A 436 -10.50 -1.86 16.25
C GLY A 436 -9.50 -2.28 17.32
N GLY A 437 -9.96 -2.83 18.44
CA GLY A 437 -9.12 -3.37 19.51
C GLY A 437 -8.29 -4.57 19.07
N LEU A 438 -8.86 -5.49 18.28
CA LEU A 438 -8.16 -6.69 17.80
C LEU A 438 -7.08 -6.35 16.75
N LEU A 439 -7.31 -5.33 15.92
CA LEU A 439 -6.47 -5.04 14.75
C LEU A 439 -5.58 -3.79 14.90
N HIS A 440 -5.62 -3.08 16.02
CA HIS A 440 -4.88 -1.82 16.19
C HIS A 440 -3.36 -1.95 16.01
N ASP A 441 -2.79 -3.08 16.40
CA ASP A 441 -1.37 -3.38 16.36
C ASP A 441 -1.00 -4.39 15.25
N LEU A 442 -1.88 -4.59 14.26
CA LEU A 442 -1.70 -5.57 13.18
C LEU A 442 -0.39 -5.39 12.38
N GLU A 443 0.15 -4.17 12.31
CA GLU A 443 1.41 -3.85 11.62
C GLU A 443 2.51 -3.36 12.59
N LYS A 444 2.49 -3.77 13.87
CA LYS A 444 3.37 -3.24 14.95
C LYS A 444 4.87 -3.22 14.61
N GLN A 445 5.32 -4.09 13.72
CA GLN A 445 6.72 -4.19 13.29
C GLN A 445 7.12 -3.16 12.22
N GLN A 446 6.15 -2.44 11.63
CA GLN A 446 6.38 -1.42 10.61
C GLN A 446 6.57 -0.03 11.24
N PRO A 447 7.39 0.84 10.64
CA PRO A 447 7.37 2.26 10.96
C PRO A 447 5.96 2.84 10.73
N PHE A 448 5.51 3.72 11.62
CA PHE A 448 4.16 4.30 11.56
C PHE A 448 3.05 3.23 11.52
N HIS A 449 3.16 2.20 12.37
CA HIS A 449 2.31 1.01 12.33
C HIS A 449 0.81 1.31 12.31
N ALA A 450 0.36 2.33 13.05
CA ALA A 450 -1.05 2.74 13.05
C ALA A 450 -1.55 3.14 11.65
N ALA A 451 -0.75 3.90 10.90
CA ALA A 451 -1.09 4.30 9.54
C ALA A 451 -0.94 3.12 8.56
N ALA A 452 0.09 2.29 8.74
CA ALA A 452 0.27 1.09 7.91
C ALA A 452 -0.89 0.09 8.08
N ALA A 453 -1.32 -0.17 9.31
CA ALA A 453 -2.46 -1.02 9.62
C ALA A 453 -3.75 -0.43 9.06
N ALA A 454 -4.00 0.87 9.24
CA ALA A 454 -5.17 1.53 8.65
C ALA A 454 -5.20 1.43 7.12
N ASP A 455 -4.07 1.69 6.45
CA ASP A 455 -3.97 1.60 4.99
C ASP A 455 -4.16 0.16 4.48
N LEU A 456 -3.71 -0.85 5.24
CA LEU A 456 -3.98 -2.25 4.96
C LEU A 456 -5.47 -2.58 5.08
N LEU A 457 -6.11 -2.19 6.19
CA LEU A 457 -7.53 -2.44 6.44
C LEU A 457 -8.41 -1.80 5.36
N CYS A 458 -8.10 -0.57 4.94
CA CYS A 458 -8.76 0.07 3.81
C CYS A 458 -8.62 -0.72 2.49
N GLN A 459 -7.49 -1.39 2.27
CA GLN A 459 -7.27 -2.21 1.07
C GLN A 459 -8.01 -3.54 1.13
N LEU A 460 -8.20 -4.08 2.33
CA LEU A 460 -8.96 -5.30 2.58
C LEU A 460 -10.47 -5.09 2.58
N GLY A 461 -10.96 -3.84 2.61
CA GLY A 461 -12.40 -3.52 2.62
C GLY A 461 -12.90 -2.90 3.93
N PHE A 462 -12.12 -3.01 5.01
CA PHE A 462 -12.49 -2.59 6.38
C PHE A 462 -12.23 -1.11 6.65
N ALA A 463 -12.77 -0.22 5.81
CA ALA A 463 -12.55 1.22 5.90
C ALA A 463 -13.04 1.82 7.23
N ALA A 464 -14.13 1.30 7.81
CA ALA A 464 -14.65 1.77 9.09
C ALA A 464 -13.65 1.49 10.24
N VAL A 465 -13.07 0.28 10.28
CA VAL A 465 -12.08 -0.10 11.29
C VAL A 465 -10.77 0.65 11.11
N ALA A 466 -10.37 0.93 9.87
CA ALA A 466 -9.14 1.63 9.56
C ALA A 466 -9.05 2.99 10.27
N ASP A 467 -10.15 3.72 10.40
CA ASP A 467 -10.17 5.00 11.13
C ASP A 467 -9.95 4.82 12.63
N THR A 468 -10.60 3.82 13.24
CA THR A 468 -10.39 3.46 14.65
C THR A 468 -8.92 3.11 14.92
N VAL A 469 -8.32 2.30 14.04
CA VAL A 469 -6.92 1.88 14.14
C VAL A 469 -5.95 3.04 13.88
N ARG A 470 -6.24 3.94 12.94
CA ARG A 470 -5.36 5.07 12.60
C ARG A 470 -5.03 5.96 13.80
N TYR A 471 -5.98 6.13 14.73
CA TYR A 471 -5.87 7.08 15.83
C TYR A 471 -5.58 6.44 17.20
N HIS A 472 -5.31 5.13 17.26
CA HIS A 472 -5.08 4.44 18.54
C HIS A 472 -3.83 4.92 19.30
N GLU A 473 -2.82 5.47 18.60
CA GLU A 473 -1.63 6.09 19.23
C GLU A 473 -1.81 7.58 19.54
N HIS A 474 -2.58 8.27 18.72
CA HIS A 474 -2.75 9.72 18.78
C HIS A 474 -4.13 10.14 18.28
N LEU A 475 -4.94 10.69 19.19
CA LEU A 475 -6.23 11.28 18.87
C LEU A 475 -6.03 12.74 18.40
N PRO A 476 -6.52 13.12 17.21
CA PRO A 476 -6.51 14.52 16.78
C PRO A 476 -7.45 15.36 17.64
N GLU A 477 -7.20 16.66 17.79
CA GLU A 477 -7.99 17.55 18.67
C GLU A 477 -9.51 17.43 18.46
N LYS A 478 -9.95 17.27 17.22
CA LYS A 478 -11.37 17.08 16.86
C LYS A 478 -12.00 15.87 17.55
N LYS A 479 -11.25 14.76 17.69
CA LYS A 479 -11.66 13.52 18.38
C LYS A 479 -11.43 13.56 19.90
N THR A 480 -10.97 14.69 20.46
CA THR A 480 -10.78 14.86 21.92
C THR A 480 -11.92 15.61 22.62
N LYS A 481 -13.04 15.80 21.90
CA LYS A 481 -14.21 16.55 22.39
C LYS A 481 -15.31 15.65 22.92
N GLU A 482 -15.44 14.46 22.37
CA GLU A 482 -16.47 13.46 22.69
C GLU A 482 -15.88 12.05 22.61
N ILE A 483 -16.60 11.07 23.16
CA ILE A 483 -16.20 9.67 23.10
C ILE A 483 -16.79 9.07 21.82
N ASP A 484 -15.92 8.64 20.92
CA ASP A 484 -16.22 7.81 19.76
C ASP A 484 -15.52 6.44 19.88
N GLU A 485 -15.70 5.56 18.89
CA GLU A 485 -15.12 4.22 18.88
C GLU A 485 -13.58 4.26 18.94
N ALA A 486 -12.97 5.22 18.22
CA ALA A 486 -11.53 5.44 18.23
C ALA A 486 -11.02 5.86 19.62
N ALA A 487 -11.76 6.71 20.32
CA ALA A 487 -11.43 7.13 21.68
C ALA A 487 -11.50 5.96 22.67
N ILE A 488 -12.47 5.06 22.54
CA ILE A 488 -12.56 3.85 23.37
C ILE A 488 -11.37 2.94 23.15
N VAL A 489 -11.04 2.60 21.90
CA VAL A 489 -9.88 1.75 21.58
C VAL A 489 -8.58 2.41 22.04
N TYR A 490 -8.43 3.72 21.80
CA TYR A 490 -7.30 4.51 22.27
C TYR A 490 -7.12 4.39 23.78
N LEU A 491 -8.20 4.57 24.56
CA LEU A 491 -8.17 4.51 26.02
C LEU A 491 -7.89 3.09 26.52
N ALA A 492 -8.57 2.09 25.98
CA ALA A 492 -8.44 0.69 26.36
C ALA A 492 -6.98 0.21 26.23
N ASP A 493 -6.29 0.52 25.12
CA ASP A 493 -4.86 0.23 24.98
C ASP A 493 -4.05 0.82 26.15
N LYS A 494 -4.31 2.08 26.55
CA LYS A 494 -3.54 2.74 27.63
C LYS A 494 -3.72 2.12 29.02
N PHE A 495 -4.66 1.20 29.20
CA PHE A 495 -4.83 0.46 30.45
C PHE A 495 -3.97 -0.80 30.53
N PHE A 496 -3.10 -1.08 29.55
CA PHE A 496 -2.25 -2.27 29.58
C PHE A 496 -0.74 -1.96 29.61
N LEU A 497 0.04 -2.83 30.26
CA LEU A 497 1.48 -2.95 30.09
C LEU A 497 1.77 -4.38 29.62
N GLY A 498 1.99 -4.55 28.31
CA GLY A 498 1.89 -5.88 27.72
C GLY A 498 0.45 -6.38 27.85
N THR A 499 0.23 -7.47 28.59
CA THR A 499 -1.10 -8.03 28.85
C THR A 499 -1.64 -7.70 30.25
N GLU A 500 -0.85 -7.04 31.11
CA GLU A 500 -1.26 -6.73 32.48
C GLU A 500 -2.03 -5.42 32.56
N LEU A 501 -3.19 -5.44 33.22
CA LEU A 501 -3.99 -4.25 33.46
C LEU A 501 -3.26 -3.31 34.42
N CYS A 502 -3.22 -2.03 34.09
CA CYS A 502 -2.52 -0.99 34.85
C CYS A 502 -3.34 0.31 34.87
N THR A 503 -2.93 1.26 35.71
CA THR A 503 -3.50 2.62 35.67
C THR A 503 -2.76 3.48 34.64
N LEU A 504 -3.42 4.51 34.10
CA LEU A 504 -2.76 5.50 33.23
C LEU A 504 -1.49 6.05 33.88
N LYS A 505 -1.57 6.40 35.18
CA LYS A 505 -0.44 6.90 35.95
C LYS A 505 0.74 5.91 35.92
N ALA A 506 0.50 4.63 36.23
CA ALA A 506 1.53 3.60 36.23
C ALA A 506 2.16 3.40 34.83
N ARG A 507 1.35 3.37 33.76
CA ARG A 507 1.85 3.24 32.37
C ARG A 507 2.79 4.39 32.00
N TYR A 508 2.40 5.63 32.32
CA TYR A 508 3.19 6.81 31.96
C TYR A 508 4.42 7.00 32.87
N GLU A 509 4.36 6.64 34.15
CA GLU A 509 5.52 6.61 35.05
C GLU A 509 6.60 5.64 34.54
N GLN A 510 6.20 4.43 34.14
CA GLN A 510 7.14 3.44 33.57
C GLN A 510 7.75 3.92 32.24
N ARG A 511 6.98 4.62 31.40
CA ARG A 511 7.52 5.22 30.16
C ARG A 511 8.50 6.35 30.45
N LEU A 512 8.17 7.27 31.36
CA LEU A 512 9.05 8.37 31.74
C LEU A 512 10.39 7.87 32.32
N ALA A 513 10.36 6.79 33.10
CA ALA A 513 11.57 6.17 33.65
C ALA A 513 12.55 5.68 32.56
N LYS A 514 12.06 5.32 31.36
CA LYS A 514 12.91 4.88 30.24
C LYS A 514 13.60 6.03 29.50
N TYR A 515 13.10 7.26 29.64
CA TYR A 515 13.59 8.45 28.91
C TYR A 515 14.10 9.55 29.85
N THR A 516 14.52 9.16 31.06
CA THR A 516 15.01 10.10 32.07
C THR A 516 16.24 10.85 31.55
N GLY A 517 16.15 12.18 31.47
CA GLY A 517 17.23 13.05 30.99
C GLY A 517 17.05 13.59 29.57
N ASP A 518 16.05 13.12 28.81
CA ASP A 518 15.65 13.68 27.52
C ASP A 518 14.41 14.58 27.71
N ARG A 519 14.65 15.90 27.78
CA ARG A 519 13.59 16.88 28.05
C ARG A 519 12.49 16.91 26.97
N GLU A 520 12.85 16.62 25.72
CA GLU A 520 11.89 16.68 24.61
C GLU A 520 10.99 15.42 24.63
N ALA A 521 11.59 14.25 24.83
CA ALA A 521 10.86 12.99 24.99
C ALA A 521 9.96 13.01 26.23
N GLU A 522 10.45 13.51 27.37
CA GLU A 522 9.65 13.65 28.59
C GLU A 522 8.44 14.57 28.38
N ALA A 523 8.62 15.72 27.74
CA ALA A 523 7.53 16.64 27.43
C ALA A 523 6.50 16.00 26.48
N ALA A 524 6.94 15.24 25.48
CA ALA A 524 6.05 14.51 24.57
C ALA A 524 5.24 13.43 25.30
N ILE A 525 5.85 12.68 26.22
CA ILE A 525 5.17 11.66 27.03
C ILE A 525 4.12 12.31 27.94
N ARG A 526 4.43 13.45 28.57
CA ARG A 526 3.47 14.20 29.42
C ARG A 526 2.26 14.71 28.64
N ARG A 527 2.45 15.27 27.44
CA ARG A 527 1.33 15.68 26.56
C ARG A 527 0.40 14.51 26.23
N LYS A 528 0.96 13.32 26.00
CA LYS A 528 0.17 12.09 25.77
C LYS A 528 -0.59 11.67 27.03
N GLN A 529 0.03 11.79 28.20
CA GLN A 529 -0.62 11.54 29.48
C GLN A 529 -1.81 12.46 29.70
N GLU A 530 -1.63 13.78 29.54
CA GLU A 530 -2.69 14.78 29.67
C GLU A 530 -3.88 14.50 28.74
N THR A 531 -3.58 14.09 27.49
CA THR A 531 -4.62 13.72 26.52
C THR A 531 -5.41 12.50 26.98
N ALA A 532 -4.74 11.44 27.46
CA ALA A 532 -5.40 10.24 27.96
C ALA A 532 -6.24 10.50 29.22
N GLU A 533 -5.73 11.30 30.15
CA GLU A 533 -6.45 11.70 31.36
C GLU A 533 -7.69 12.54 31.04
N LYS A 534 -7.57 13.50 30.11
CA LYS A 534 -8.70 14.29 29.60
C LYS A 534 -9.79 13.38 29.02
N MET A 535 -9.42 12.44 28.15
CA MET A 535 -10.38 11.53 27.54
C MET A 535 -11.06 10.61 28.57
N LEU A 536 -10.29 10.10 29.53
CA LEU A 536 -10.85 9.30 30.62
C LEU A 536 -11.83 10.11 31.49
N GLN A 537 -11.55 11.41 31.71
CA GLN A 537 -12.46 12.29 32.43
C GLN A 537 -13.77 12.49 31.67
N ILE A 538 -13.71 12.76 30.37
CA ILE A 538 -14.91 12.90 29.52
C ILE A 538 -15.77 11.62 29.57
N TYR A 539 -15.12 10.45 29.47
CA TYR A 539 -15.78 9.15 29.59
C TYR A 539 -16.50 8.99 30.95
N ARG A 540 -15.80 9.26 32.06
CA ARG A 540 -16.37 9.15 33.42
C ARG A 540 -17.51 10.13 33.66
N ASP A 541 -17.37 11.38 33.23
CA ASP A 541 -18.40 12.40 33.39
C ASP A 541 -19.69 12.01 32.67
N PHE A 542 -19.58 11.38 31.50
CA PHE A 542 -20.72 10.85 30.76
C PHE A 542 -21.43 9.73 31.54
N LEU A 543 -20.67 8.74 32.05
CA LEU A 543 -21.23 7.65 32.85
C LEU A 543 -21.97 8.14 34.10
N VAL A 544 -21.41 9.14 34.80
CA VAL A 544 -22.04 9.72 36.00
C VAL A 544 -23.35 10.43 35.65
N LYS A 545 -23.39 11.19 34.54
CA LYS A 545 -24.62 11.84 34.07
C LYS A 545 -25.69 10.82 33.70
N GLY A 546 -25.33 9.78 32.93
CA GLY A 546 -26.25 8.70 32.56
C GLY A 546 -26.83 7.98 33.78
N ALA A 547 -25.99 7.63 34.75
CA ALA A 547 -26.41 6.97 35.99
C ALA A 547 -27.31 7.86 36.89
N ALA A 548 -27.22 9.19 36.76
CA ALA A 548 -28.10 10.12 37.47
C ALA A 548 -29.46 10.29 36.76
N GLU A 549 -29.49 10.20 35.42
CA GLU A 549 -30.72 10.24 34.63
C GLU A 549 -31.53 8.94 34.70
N ASP A 550 -30.85 7.79 34.70
CA ASP A 550 -31.49 6.48 34.87
C ASP A 550 -32.16 6.34 36.24
N ARG A 551 -31.47 6.78 37.31
CA ARG A 551 -32.03 6.89 38.67
C ARG A 551 -33.25 7.80 38.77
N ARG A 552 -33.38 8.81 37.91
CA ARG A 552 -34.57 9.68 37.85
C ARG A 552 -35.72 9.05 37.07
N LYS A 553 -35.45 8.17 36.10
CA LYS A 553 -36.45 7.52 35.26
C LYS A 553 -37.03 6.25 35.88
N ASN A 554 -36.29 5.53 36.74
CA ASN A 554 -36.72 4.25 37.30
C ASN A 554 -36.62 4.16 38.85
N PRO A 555 -37.40 4.94 39.61
CA PRO A 555 -37.28 5.02 41.08
C PRO A 555 -37.75 3.76 41.86
N ARG A 556 -38.26 2.71 41.19
CA ARG A 556 -38.93 1.57 41.83
C ARG A 556 -38.03 0.37 42.17
N GLU A 557 -36.88 0.21 41.52
CA GLU A 557 -35.97 -0.92 41.78
C GLU A 557 -35.19 -0.80 43.11
N GLU A 558 -35.05 0.41 43.66
CA GLU A 558 -34.38 0.62 44.94
C GLU A 558 -35.22 0.17 46.16
N THR A 559 -36.55 0.16 46.04
CA THR A 559 -37.44 -0.32 47.10
C THR A 559 -37.39 -1.84 47.29
N GLU A 560 -37.17 -2.59 46.21
CA GLU A 560 -37.05 -4.07 46.26
C GLU A 560 -35.63 -4.53 46.58
N LYS A 561 -34.59 -3.82 46.12
CA LYS A 561 -33.19 -4.13 46.52
C LYS A 561 -32.93 -3.82 47.99
N ARG A 562 -33.38 -2.67 48.53
CA ARG A 562 -33.23 -2.35 49.96
C ARG A 562 -33.99 -3.28 50.89
N SER A 563 -35.11 -3.87 50.44
CA SER A 563 -35.83 -4.86 51.24
C SER A 563 -35.17 -6.24 51.20
N SER A 564 -34.48 -6.60 50.10
CA SER A 564 -33.71 -7.84 49.99
C SER A 564 -32.31 -7.80 50.64
N GLU A 565 -31.64 -6.64 50.64
CA GLU A 565 -30.32 -6.45 51.26
C GLU A 565 -30.41 -6.37 52.78
N ASN A 566 -31.48 -5.79 53.34
CA ASN A 566 -31.73 -5.82 54.78
C ASN A 566 -32.06 -7.23 55.31
N ALA A 567 -32.49 -8.16 54.46
CA ALA A 567 -32.77 -9.55 54.83
C ALA A 567 -31.55 -10.49 54.69
N LYS A 568 -30.49 -10.05 54.00
CA LYS A 568 -29.26 -10.84 53.78
C LYS A 568 -28.05 -10.32 54.54
N MET A 569 -28.19 -9.22 55.30
CA MET A 569 -27.14 -8.71 56.19
C MET A 569 -27.16 -9.35 57.59
N GLU A 570 -28.02 -10.35 57.83
CA GLU A 570 -28.05 -11.18 59.06
C GLU A 570 -27.45 -12.60 58.86
N GLU A 571 -26.85 -12.92 57.70
CA GLU A 571 -26.00 -14.12 57.44
C GLU A 571 -24.71 -13.71 56.72
#